data_AF-A0A847XFB3-F1
#
_entry.id   AF-A0A847XFB3-F1
#
_cell.length_a   1.000
_cell.length_b   1.000
_cell.length_c   1.000
_cell.angle_alpha   90.00
_cell.angle_beta   90.00
_cell.angle_gamma   90.00
#
_symmetry.space_group_name_H-M   'P 1'
#
loop_
_entity.id
_entity.type
_entity.pdbx_description
1 polymer ?
#
loop_
_entity_poly.entity_id
_entity_poly.type
_entity_poly.pdbx_seq_one_letter_code
_entity_poly.pdbx_strand_id
1 'polypeptide(L)'
;EYGKNLLLGDWREDYDGVVYGIRIDDKLMYLYAMYSEVFDEYNYNIKDVDKENRKITVEIPYGVETYELSQDKAVLTITNADGKKSTWKRQ
;
A
#
# COMPACT_ATOMS: atom_id res chain seq x y z
N GLU A 1 20.33 9.34 -5.98
CA GLU A 1 19.85 7.99 -6.33
C GLU A 1 18.48 7.75 -5.70
N TYR A 2 17.39 8.04 -6.41
CA TYR A 2 16.02 7.86 -5.90
C TYR A 2 15.29 6.80 -6.73
N GLY A 3 15.89 5.61 -6.90
CA GLY A 3 15.39 4.62 -7.87
C GLY A 3 15.37 3.17 -7.41
N LYS A 4 15.96 2.81 -6.26
CA LYS A 4 16.17 1.39 -5.90
C LYS A 4 15.40 0.90 -4.66
N ASN A 5 14.77 1.79 -3.88
CA ASN A 5 14.01 1.43 -2.66
C ASN A 5 12.62 2.10 -2.60
N LEU A 6 12.01 2.39 -3.75
CA LEU A 6 10.85 3.29 -3.82
C LEU A 6 9.61 2.84 -3.05
N LEU A 7 9.35 1.52 -3.01
CA LEU A 7 8.08 0.98 -2.52
C LEU A 7 8.03 0.78 -0.99
N LEU A 8 9.19 0.65 -0.35
CA LEU A 8 9.28 0.35 1.07
C LEU A 8 9.12 1.63 1.88
N GLY A 9 8.14 1.65 2.76
CA GLY A 9 7.90 2.79 3.64
C GLY A 9 6.48 2.87 4.17
N ASP A 10 6.28 3.88 5.01
CA ASP A 10 5.00 4.21 5.63
C ASP A 10 4.30 5.31 4.83
N TRP A 11 3.06 5.04 4.43
CA TRP A 11 2.20 5.93 3.67
C TRP A 11 0.93 6.19 4.47
N ARG A 12 0.38 7.40 4.44
CA ARG A 12 -0.84 7.76 5.15
C ARG A 12 -1.82 8.51 4.27
N GLU A 13 -3.10 8.26 4.51
CA GLU A 13 -4.19 9.11 4.05
C GLU A 13 -4.70 9.88 5.27
N ASP A 14 -4.58 11.20 5.24
CA ASP A 14 -5.08 12.07 6.29
C ASP A 14 -6.51 12.47 5.93
N TYR A 15 -7.47 11.80 6.56
CA TYR A 15 -8.88 12.17 6.55
C TYR A 15 -9.22 12.69 7.94
N ASP A 16 -9.95 13.80 8.05
CA ASP A 16 -10.28 14.46 9.33
C ASP A 16 -10.59 13.46 10.46
N GLY A 17 -9.62 13.24 11.36
CA GLY A 17 -9.74 12.40 12.55
C GLY A 17 -9.50 10.89 12.39
N VAL A 18 -9.24 10.37 11.18
CA VAL A 18 -8.93 8.95 10.94
C VAL A 18 -7.61 8.82 10.19
N VAL A 19 -6.65 8.12 10.78
CA VAL A 19 -5.36 7.86 10.13
C VAL A 19 -5.40 6.48 9.50
N TYR A 20 -5.56 6.43 8.17
CA TYR A 20 -5.29 5.22 7.41
C TYR A 20 -3.81 5.19 7.03
N GLY A 21 -3.18 4.02 7.09
CA GLY A 21 -1.81 3.87 6.63
C GLY A 21 -1.51 2.53 5.97
N ILE A 22 -0.52 2.58 5.08
CA ILE A 22 0.03 1.42 4.39
C ILE A 22 1.53 1.35 4.68
N ARG A 23 1.97 0.19 5.16
CA ARG A 23 3.39 -0.19 5.19
C ARG A 23 3.60 -1.34 4.21
N ILE A 24 4.57 -1.19 3.32
CA ILE A 24 4.98 -2.26 2.40
C ILE A 24 6.41 -2.61 2.75
N ASP A 25 6.66 -3.88 3.07
CA ASP A 25 8.00 -4.43 3.19
C ASP A 25 8.30 -5.47 2.09
N ASP A 26 9.37 -6.25 2.22
CA ASP A 26 9.75 -7.26 1.22
C ASP A 26 8.86 -8.52 1.24
N LYS A 27 8.00 -8.69 2.26
CA LYS A 27 7.21 -9.91 2.53
C LYS A 27 5.74 -9.65 2.82
N LEU A 28 5.39 -8.47 3.32
CA LEU A 28 4.07 -8.12 3.83
C LEU A 28 3.64 -6.74 3.33
N MET A 29 2.35 -6.64 3.03
CA MET A 29 1.65 -5.36 2.95
C MET A 29 0.72 -5.25 4.15
N TYR A 30 0.93 -4.20 4.93
CA TYR A 30 0.23 -3.91 6.16
C TYR A 30 -0.68 -2.70 5.94
N LEU A 31 -1.99 -2.91 6.01
CA LEU A 31 -2.99 -1.83 5.96
C LEU A 31 -3.56 -1.65 7.37
N TYR A 32 -3.53 -0.42 7.88
CA TYR A 32 -4.09 -0.10 9.19
C TYR A 32 -4.97 1.14 9.15
N ALA A 33 -5.95 1.17 10.06
CA ALA A 33 -6.76 2.33 10.35
C ALA A 33 -6.69 2.62 11.86
N MET A 34 -6.30 3.83 12.23
CA MET A 34 -6.34 4.32 13.60
C MET A 34 -7.50 5.30 13.77
N TYR A 35 -8.46 4.89 14.58
CA TYR A 35 -9.52 5.73 15.14
C TYR A 35 -9.16 6.07 16.60
N SER A 36 -9.79 7.09 17.21
CA SER A 36 -9.50 7.47 18.60
C SER A 36 -9.66 6.34 19.62
N GLU A 37 -10.39 5.27 19.27
CA GLU A 37 -10.72 4.15 20.16
C GLU A 37 -10.69 2.75 19.49
N VAL A 38 -10.40 2.67 18.18
CA VAL A 38 -10.42 1.40 17.42
C VAL A 38 -9.17 1.31 16.53
N PHE A 39 -8.54 0.14 16.54
CA PHE A 39 -7.40 -0.20 15.69
C PHE A 39 -7.76 -1.40 14.82
N ASP A 40 -7.98 -1.15 13.53
CA ASP A 40 -8.22 -2.21 12.54
C ASP A 40 -6.95 -2.46 11.74
N GLU A 41 -6.53 -3.72 11.69
CA GLU A 41 -5.30 -4.16 11.04
C GLU A 41 -5.60 -5.29 10.05
N TYR A 42 -5.13 -5.11 8.82
CA TYR A 42 -5.18 -6.13 7.77
C TYR A 42 -3.75 -6.42 7.28
N ASN A 43 -3.33 -7.67 7.49
CA ASN A 43 -2.06 -8.21 7.00
C ASN A 43 -2.30 -8.99 5.72
N TYR A 44 -1.72 -8.53 4.61
CA TYR A 44 -1.76 -9.24 3.35
C TYR A 44 -0.38 -9.82 3.03
N ASN A 45 -0.34 -11.13 2.76
CA ASN A 45 0.89 -11.83 2.39
C ASN A 45 1.29 -11.43 0.97
N ILE A 46 2.52 -10.95 0.78
CA ILE A 46 3.05 -10.72 -0.57
C ILE A 46 3.39 -12.08 -1.19
N LYS A 47 2.78 -12.37 -2.34
CA LYS A 47 3.06 -13.57 -3.14
C LYS A 47 4.10 -13.31 -4.21
N ASP A 48 4.11 -12.11 -4.77
CA ASP A 48 5.05 -11.71 -5.82
C ASP A 48 5.26 -10.19 -5.86
N VAL A 49 6.46 -9.77 -6.27
CA VAL A 49 6.83 -8.36 -6.47
C VAL A 49 7.53 -8.20 -7.82
N ASP A 50 6.78 -7.67 -8.79
CA ASP A 50 7.33 -7.30 -10.10
C ASP A 50 7.87 -5.86 -10.03
N LYS A 51 9.17 -5.75 -9.78
CA LYS A 51 9.84 -4.44 -9.63
C LYS A 51 9.96 -3.68 -10.96
N GLU A 52 10.00 -4.39 -12.08
CA GLU A 52 10.16 -3.79 -13.41
C GLU A 52 8.87 -3.08 -13.82
N ASN A 53 7.73 -3.76 -13.63
CA ASN A 53 6.41 -3.24 -13.96
C ASN A 53 5.71 -2.56 -12.76
N ARG A 54 6.41 -2.47 -11.62
CA ARG A 54 5.92 -1.86 -10.36
C ARG A 54 4.59 -2.46 -9.91
N LYS A 55 4.51 -3.79 -9.89
CA LYS A 55 3.33 -4.53 -9.43
C LYS A 55 3.62 -5.30 -8.16
N ILE A 56 2.61 -5.43 -7.33
CA ILE A 56 2.64 -6.26 -6.13
C ILE A 56 1.44 -7.19 -6.15
N THR A 57 1.68 -8.47 -5.91
CA THR A 57 0.63 -9.47 -5.82
C THR A 57 0.51 -9.92 -4.38
N VAL A 58 -0.68 -9.80 -3.80
CA VAL A 58 -0.94 -10.13 -2.40
C VAL A 58 -2.10 -11.11 -2.28
N GLU A 59 -2.05 -11.93 -1.24
CA GLU A 59 -3.18 -12.77 -0.81
C GLU A 59 -4.02 -12.01 0.20
N ILE A 60 -5.31 -11.89 -0.12
CA ILE A 60 -6.35 -11.23 0.66
C ILE A 60 -7.43 -12.26 1.03
N PRO A 61 -8.34 -11.99 1.98
CA PRO A 61 -9.28 -13.00 2.49
C PRO A 61 -10.15 -13.69 1.44
N TYR A 62 -10.38 -13.04 0.29
CA TYR A 62 -11.24 -13.53 -0.80
C TYR A 62 -10.46 -13.90 -2.07
N GLY A 63 -9.13 -13.95 -2.04
CA GLY A 63 -8.34 -14.43 -3.17
C GLY A 63 -6.93 -13.86 -3.27
N VAL A 64 -6.41 -13.82 -4.48
CA VAL A 64 -5.11 -13.23 -4.81
C VAL A 64 -5.36 -12.07 -5.76
N GLU A 65 -4.85 -10.88 -5.41
CA GLU A 65 -4.97 -9.68 -6.23
C GLU A 65 -3.59 -9.09 -6.56
N THR A 66 -3.48 -8.52 -7.76
CA THR A 66 -2.31 -7.78 -8.20
C THR A 66 -2.65 -6.30 -8.29
N TYR A 67 -1.83 -5.46 -7.67
CA TYR A 67 -1.94 -4.01 -7.69
C TYR A 67 -0.78 -3.39 -8.47
N GLU A 68 -1.11 -2.38 -9.27
CA GLU A 68 -0.12 -1.50 -9.89
C GLU A 68 0.23 -0.35 -8.95
N LEU A 69 1.52 -0.12 -8.76
CA LEU A 69 2.06 0.90 -7.88
C LEU A 69 2.74 1.99 -8.70
N SER A 70 2.34 3.24 -8.48
CA SER A 70 3.06 4.39 -9.01
C SER A 70 3.37 5.35 -7.89
N GLN A 71 4.56 5.93 -7.91
CA GLN A 71 4.95 6.93 -6.94
C GLN A 71 5.41 8.19 -7.68
N ASP A 72 4.86 9.33 -7.27
CA ASP A 72 5.33 10.65 -7.65
C ASP A 72 5.70 11.43 -6.39
N LYS A 73 7.00 11.76 -6.25
CA LYS A 73 7.56 12.39 -5.04
C LYS A 73 7.15 11.66 -3.76
N ALA A 74 6.30 12.29 -2.96
CA ALA A 74 5.79 11.81 -1.68
C ALA A 74 4.35 11.29 -1.81
N VAL A 75 3.90 10.89 -3.00
CA VAL A 75 2.56 10.33 -3.23
C VAL A 75 2.69 8.94 -3.82
N LEU A 76 2.10 7.94 -3.18
CA LEU A 76 1.91 6.58 -3.70
C LEU A 76 0.49 6.47 -4.23
N THR A 77 0.32 5.94 -5.44
CA THR A 77 -0.97 5.56 -6.02
C THR A 77 -0.99 4.06 -6.23
N ILE A 78 -2.01 3.41 -5.66
CA ILE A 78 -2.28 1.98 -5.81
C ILE A 78 -3.48 1.84 -6.74
N THR A 79 -3.34 1.06 -7.81
CA THR A 79 -4.41 0.77 -8.76
C THR A 79 -4.74 -0.71 -8.71
N ASN A 80 -6.01 -1.07 -8.48
CA ASN A 80 -6.45 -2.47 -8.47
C ASN A 80 -6.74 -2.99 -9.88
N ALA A 81 -7.07 -4.28 -9.99
CA ALA A 81 -7.38 -4.94 -11.26
C ALA A 81 -8.56 -4.29 -12.02
N ASP A 82 -9.51 -3.66 -11.31
CA ASP A 82 -10.63 -2.93 -11.91
C ASP A 82 -10.25 -1.51 -12.38
N GLY A 83 -9.00 -1.09 -12.18
CA GLY A 83 -8.52 0.26 -12.49
C GLY A 83 -8.91 1.32 -11.44
N LYS A 84 -9.50 0.94 -10.30
CA LYS A 84 -9.79 1.85 -9.19
C LYS A 84 -8.49 2.27 -8.52
N LYS A 85 -8.38 3.56 -8.19
CA LYS A 85 -7.17 4.18 -7.65
C LYS A 85 -7.37 4.66 -6.23
N SER A 86 -6.35 4.49 -5.41
CA SER A 86 -6.23 5.08 -4.07
C SER A 86 -4.86 5.75 -3.95
N THR A 87 -4.82 6.95 -3.34
CA THR A 87 -3.62 7.80 -3.26
C THR A 87 -3.23 8.07 -1.82
N TRP A 88 -1.95 7.92 -1.51
CA TRP A 88 -1.41 7.96 -0.15
C TRP A 88 -0.21 8.91 -0.10
N LYS A 89 -0.07 9.69 0.96
CA LYS A 89 1.07 10.62 1.14
C LYS A 89 2.13 10.01 2.04
N ARG A 90 3.40 10.19 1.68
CA ARG A 90 4.55 9.80 2.49
C ARG A 90 4.62 10.70 3.73
N GLN A 91 4.89 10.10 4.88
CA GLN A 91 5.22 10.82 6.11
C GLN A 91 6.71 11.15 6.18
#